data_AF-A0A2G9LMV2-F1
#
_entry.id   AF-A0A2G9LMV2-F1
#
_cell.length_a   1.000
_cell.length_b   1.000
_cell.length_c   1.000
_cell.angle_alpha   90.00
_cell.angle_beta   90.00
_cell.angle_gamma   90.00
#
_symmetry.space_group_name_H-M   'P 1'
#
loop_
_entity.id
_entity.type
_entity.pdbx_description
1 polymer ?
#
loop_
_entity_poly.entity_id
_entity_poly.type
_entity_poly.pdbx_seq_one_letter_code
_entity_poly.pdbx_strand_id
1 'polypeptide(L)'
;MGAIAIETPKHFEKELKTIADTEHIAESVAIKKLLDMGVQKWKEERALKLLEEGKVTLWKASELAGVSLWEMLNLVEKRNISLPISASDVIEDIKDAIKDEFHS
;
A
#
# COMPACT_ATOMS: atom_id res chain seq x y z
N MET A 1 7.27 -14.27 18.64
CA MET A 1 5.94 -14.50 18.04
C MET A 1 4.89 -14.19 19.08
N GLY A 2 3.80 -13.51 18.71
CA GLY A 2 2.64 -13.26 19.57
C GLY A 2 1.41 -13.96 19.00
N ALA A 3 0.45 -14.29 19.86
CA ALA A 3 -0.85 -14.85 19.45
C ALA A 3 -1.92 -13.76 19.58
N ILE A 4 -2.80 -13.67 18.58
CA ILE A 4 -3.95 -12.78 18.58
C ILE A 4 -5.20 -13.67 18.53
N ALA A 5 -6.10 -13.51 19.49
CA ALA A 5 -7.40 -14.18 19.49
C ALA A 5 -8.45 -13.21 18.94
N ILE A 6 -9.23 -13.66 17.96
CA ILE A 6 -10.34 -12.91 17.37
C ILE A 6 -11.59 -13.77 17.36
N GLU A 7 -12.72 -13.21 17.76
CA GLU A 7 -14.01 -13.85 17.56
C GLU A 7 -14.44 -13.63 16.12
N THR A 8 -14.67 -14.72 15.38
CA THR A 8 -14.89 -14.66 13.93
C THR A 8 -16.22 -15.30 13.58
N PRO A 9 -17.10 -14.62 12.81
CA PRO A 9 -18.33 -15.23 12.32
C PRO A 9 -18.08 -16.49 11.47
N LYS A 10 -18.99 -17.48 11.55
CA LYS A 10 -18.90 -18.77 10.82
C LYS A 10 -18.70 -18.65 9.30
N HIS A 11 -19.09 -17.54 8.67
CA HIS A 11 -18.90 -17.37 7.23
C HIS A 11 -17.43 -17.16 6.86
N PHE A 12 -16.65 -16.46 7.68
CA PHE A 12 -15.22 -16.27 7.46
C PHE A 12 -14.45 -17.59 7.58
N GLU A 13 -14.79 -18.46 8.52
CA GLU A 13 -14.15 -19.77 8.67
C GLU A 13 -14.25 -20.60 7.38
N LYS A 14 -15.42 -20.57 6.72
CA LYS A 14 -15.64 -21.28 5.44
C LYS A 14 -14.79 -20.71 4.31
N GLU A 15 -14.71 -19.39 4.22
CA GLU A 15 -13.89 -18.72 3.20
C GLU A 15 -12.40 -18.98 3.43
N LEU A 16 -11.93 -18.85 4.66
CA LEU A 16 -10.53 -19.12 5.03
C LEU A 16 -10.13 -20.56 4.71
N LYS A 17 -11.00 -21.52 5.04
CA LYS A 17 -10.78 -22.92 4.68
C LYS A 17 -10.72 -23.11 3.18
N THR A 18 -11.61 -22.47 2.42
CA THR A 18 -11.61 -22.55 0.95
C THR A 18 -10.32 -21.99 0.37
N ILE A 19 -9.81 -20.87 0.90
CA ILE A 19 -8.52 -20.27 0.48
C ILE A 19 -7.36 -21.21 0.82
N ALA A 20 -7.34 -21.76 2.04
CA ALA A 20 -6.31 -22.68 2.50
C ALA A 20 -6.26 -23.96 1.65
N ASP A 21 -7.44 -24.55 1.36
CA ASP A 21 -7.57 -25.74 0.52
C ASP A 21 -7.13 -25.46 -0.93
N THR A 22 -7.51 -24.29 -1.48
CA THR A 22 -7.17 -23.87 -2.86
C THR A 22 -5.66 -23.61 -3.03
N GLU A 23 -5.03 -22.96 -2.05
CA GLU A 23 -3.60 -22.67 -2.09
C GLU A 23 -2.73 -23.82 -1.53
N HIS A 24 -3.35 -24.90 -1.03
CA HIS A 24 -2.67 -26.03 -0.37
C HIS A 24 -1.77 -25.61 0.80
N ILE A 25 -2.27 -24.68 1.63
CA ILE A 25 -1.57 -24.15 2.80
C ILE A 25 -2.37 -24.38 4.08
N ALA A 26 -1.73 -24.28 5.24
CA ALA A 26 -2.44 -24.32 6.51
C ALA A 26 -3.33 -23.07 6.69
N GLU A 27 -4.48 -23.21 7.35
CA GLU A 27 -5.40 -22.10 7.63
C GLU A 27 -4.71 -20.92 8.33
N SER A 28 -3.81 -21.19 9.28
CA SER A 28 -3.03 -20.16 9.97
C SER A 28 -2.12 -19.34 9.02
N VAL A 29 -1.61 -19.98 7.97
CA VAL A 29 -0.79 -19.32 6.94
C VAL A 29 -1.68 -18.46 6.03
N ALA A 30 -2.86 -18.98 5.64
CA ALA A 30 -3.84 -18.22 4.87
C ALA A 30 -4.32 -16.97 5.64
N ILE A 31 -4.65 -17.12 6.92
CA ILE A 31 -5.03 -16.01 7.82
C ILE A 31 -3.92 -14.98 7.88
N LYS A 32 -2.67 -15.41 8.13
CA LYS A 32 -1.53 -14.48 8.21
C LYS A 32 -1.34 -13.71 6.90
N LYS A 33 -1.41 -14.39 5.76
CA LYS A 33 -1.30 -13.78 4.43
C LYS A 33 -2.38 -12.72 4.20
N LEU A 34 -3.63 -13.03 4.53
CA LEU A 34 -4.74 -12.09 4.42
C LEU A 34 -4.62 -10.90 5.37
N LEU A 35 -4.13 -11.13 6.60
CA LEU A 35 -3.84 -10.06 7.55
C LEU A 35 -2.75 -9.12 7.01
N ASP A 36 -1.64 -9.67 6.49
CA ASP A 36 -0.56 -8.88 5.90
C ASP A 36 -1.07 -8.04 4.71
N MET A 37 -1.89 -8.63 3.84
CA MET A 37 -2.56 -7.93 2.73
C MET A 37 -3.49 -6.82 3.23
N GLY A 38 -4.29 -7.10 4.25
CA GLY A 38 -5.23 -6.14 4.85
C GLY A 38 -4.51 -4.94 5.48
N VAL A 39 -3.44 -5.20 6.23
CA VAL A 39 -2.59 -4.15 6.83
C VAL A 39 -1.94 -3.29 5.75
N GLN A 40 -1.39 -3.91 4.71
CA GLN A 40 -0.76 -3.18 3.62
C GLN A 40 -1.77 -2.30 2.88
N LYS A 41 -2.94 -2.84 2.55
CA LYS A 41 -4.02 -2.08 1.92
C LYS A 41 -4.47 -0.90 2.78
N TRP A 42 -4.61 -1.09 4.09
CA TRP A 42 -4.95 -0.02 5.02
C TRP A 42 -3.90 1.09 5.04
N LYS A 43 -2.60 0.73 5.03
CA LYS A 43 -1.51 1.71 4.99
C LYS A 43 -1.54 2.55 3.70
N GLU A 44 -1.73 1.89 2.56
CA GLU A 44 -1.84 2.56 1.25
C GLU A 44 -3.02 3.54 1.23
N GLU A 45 -4.21 3.09 1.63
CA GLU A 45 -5.41 3.93 1.67
C GLU A 45 -5.24 5.12 2.62
N ARG A 46 -4.59 4.91 3.77
CA ARG A 46 -4.29 5.98 4.73
C ARG A 46 -3.30 6.99 4.16
N ALA A 47 -2.23 6.52 3.52
CA ALA A 47 -1.21 7.38 2.93
C ALA A 47 -1.79 8.24 1.79
N LEU A 48 -2.56 7.62 0.90
CA LEU A 48 -3.26 8.29 -0.19
C LEU A 48 -4.22 9.36 0.32
N LYS A 49 -5.02 9.07 1.34
CA LYS A 49 -5.94 10.04 1.95
C LYS A 49 -5.20 11.25 2.54
N LEU A 50 -4.10 11.02 3.25
CA LEU A 50 -3.31 12.11 3.81
C LEU A 50 -2.65 12.97 2.71
N LEU A 51 -2.24 12.33 1.61
CA LEU A 51 -1.67 13.02 0.45
C LEU A 51 -2.72 13.88 -0.26
N GLU A 52 -3.93 13.35 -0.48
CA GLU A 52 -5.07 14.08 -1.05
C GLU A 52 -5.48 15.27 -0.18
N GLU A 53 -5.47 15.11 1.15
CA GLU A 53 -5.72 16.20 2.10
C GLU A 53 -4.57 17.22 2.20
N GLY A 54 -3.47 17.05 1.44
CA GLY A 54 -2.29 17.93 1.47
C GLY A 54 -1.49 17.88 2.77
N LYS A 55 -1.71 16.87 3.62
CA LYS A 55 -1.08 16.74 4.95
C LYS A 55 0.31 16.13 4.92
N VAL A 56 0.65 15.44 3.84
CA VAL A 56 1.94 14.79 3.64
C VAL A 56 2.40 14.99 2.20
N THR A 57 3.71 14.96 1.98
CA THR A 57 4.29 14.93 0.64
C THR A 57 4.16 13.53 0.04
N LEU A 58 4.34 13.40 -1.28
CA LEU A 58 4.37 12.10 -1.97
C LEU A 58 5.41 11.15 -1.35
N TRP A 59 6.60 11.66 -1.05
CA TRP A 59 7.66 10.89 -0.37
C TRP A 59 7.22 10.42 1.02
N LYS A 60 6.58 11.30 1.79
CA LYS A 60 6.12 10.90 3.12
C LYS A 60 4.97 9.90 3.04
N ALA A 61 4.12 10.00 2.02
CA ALA A 61 3.09 9.01 1.74
C ALA A 61 3.68 7.64 1.37
N SER A 62 4.73 7.59 0.56
CA SER A 62 5.40 6.32 0.20
C SER A 62 6.01 5.64 1.44
N GLU A 63 6.65 6.41 2.33
CA GLU A 63 7.14 5.90 3.61
C GLU A 63 6.01 5.32 4.49
N LEU A 64 4.89 6.04 4.60
CA LEU A 64 3.73 5.59 5.39
C LEU A 64 3.09 4.33 4.81
N ALA A 65 2.98 4.23 3.50
CA ALA A 65 2.52 3.04 2.79
C ALA A 65 3.54 1.89 2.87
N GLY A 66 4.82 2.19 3.13
CA GLY A 66 5.91 1.22 3.11
C GLY A 66 6.19 0.71 1.71
N VAL A 67 6.07 1.58 0.71
CA VAL A 67 6.34 1.29 -0.70
C VAL A 67 7.38 2.26 -1.22
N SER A 68 8.00 1.94 -2.36
CA SER A 68 8.89 2.87 -3.05
C SER A 68 8.14 4.11 -3.55
N LEU A 69 8.88 5.18 -3.83
CA LEU A 69 8.29 6.39 -4.42
C LEU A 69 7.57 6.09 -5.73
N TRP A 70 8.13 5.22 -6.58
CA TRP A 70 7.54 4.83 -7.86
C TRP A 70 6.23 4.04 -7.69
N GLU A 71 6.17 3.13 -6.72
CA GLU A 71 4.92 2.43 -6.40
C GLU A 71 3.85 3.39 -5.87
N MET A 72 4.24 4.38 -5.06
CA MET A 72 3.32 5.40 -4.57
C MET A 72 2.72 6.25 -5.72
N LEU A 73 3.54 6.59 -6.71
CA LEU A 73 3.07 7.28 -7.92
C LEU A 73 2.03 6.47 -8.68
N ASN A 74 2.31 5.18 -8.90
CA ASN A 74 1.35 4.28 -9.53
C ASN A 74 0.04 4.16 -8.73
N LEU A 75 0.11 4.21 -7.38
CA LEU A 75 -1.07 4.19 -6.53
C LEU A 75 -1.92 5.47 -6.68
N VAL A 76 -1.27 6.64 -6.79
CA VAL A 76 -1.94 7.92 -7.05
C VAL A 76 -2.65 7.91 -8.41
N GLU A 77 -1.98 7.45 -9.46
CA GLU A 77 -2.56 7.34 -10.82
C GLU A 77 -3.76 6.41 -10.86
N LYS A 78 -3.64 5.20 -10.27
CA LYS A 78 -4.74 4.21 -10.25
C LYS A 78 -5.97 4.70 -9.50
N ARG A 79 -5.80 5.53 -8.48
CA ARG A 79 -6.88 6.06 -7.63
C ARG A 79 -7.42 7.40 -8.14
N ASN A 80 -6.85 7.94 -9.22
CA ASN A 80 -7.22 9.20 -9.86
C ASN A 80 -7.27 10.38 -8.87
N ILE A 81 -6.32 10.42 -7.94
CA ILE A 81 -6.26 11.47 -6.91
C ILE A 81 -5.79 12.75 -7.57
N SER A 82 -6.64 13.79 -7.50
CA SER A 82 -6.29 15.12 -7.98
C SER A 82 -5.36 15.79 -6.96
N LEU A 83 -4.06 15.72 -7.23
CA LEU A 83 -3.08 16.44 -6.44
C LEU A 83 -3.13 17.94 -6.79
N PRO A 84 -2.96 18.85 -5.82
CA PRO A 84 -2.93 20.30 -6.07
C PRO A 84 -1.71 20.76 -6.90
N ILE A 85 -0.72 19.89 -7.07
CA ILE A 85 0.37 19.96 -8.06
C ILE A 85 0.28 18.66 -8.83
N SER A 86 0.32 18.66 -10.16
CA SER A 86 0.19 17.40 -10.90
C SER A 86 1.27 16.42 -10.44
N ALA A 87 0.90 15.17 -10.18
CA ALA A 87 1.87 14.11 -9.85
C ALA A 87 2.98 14.05 -10.92
N SER A 88 2.64 14.35 -12.18
CA SER A 88 3.58 14.46 -13.28
C SER A 88 4.66 15.51 -13.05
N ASP A 89 4.31 16.67 -12.51
CA ASP A 89 5.23 17.80 -12.36
C ASP A 89 6.25 17.48 -11.25
N VAL A 90 5.80 16.86 -10.16
CA VAL A 90 6.70 16.35 -9.10
C VAL A 90 7.62 15.24 -9.62
N ILE A 91 7.13 14.38 -10.53
CA ILE A 91 7.95 13.34 -11.15
C ILE A 91 8.99 13.93 -12.09
N GLU A 92 8.62 14.91 -12.91
CA GLU A 92 9.53 15.58 -13.84
C GLU A 92 10.61 16.34 -13.09
N ASP A 93 10.25 17.10 -12.06
CA ASP A 93 11.21 17.82 -11.20
C ASP A 93 12.22 16.87 -10.54
N ILE A 94 11.75 15.71 -10.06
CA ILE A 94 12.63 14.70 -9.45
C ILE A 94 13.51 14.02 -10.50
N LYS A 95 12.98 13.71 -11.70
CA LYS A 95 13.76 13.11 -12.79
C LYS A 95 14.85 14.06 -13.28
N ASP A 96 14.55 15.35 -13.35
CA ASP A 96 15.49 16.37 -13.80
C ASP A 96 16.57 16.59 -12.75
N ALA A 97 16.22 16.65 -11.46
CA ALA A 97 17.19 16.74 -10.36
C ALA A 97 18.15 15.54 -10.32
N ILE A 98 17.65 14.32 -10.59
CA ILE A 98 18.49 13.11 -10.64
C ILE A 98 19.42 13.12 -11.86
N LYS A 99 18.99 13.65 -13.01
CA LYS A 99 19.83 13.69 -14.23
C LYS A 99 21.03 14.63 -14.10
N ASP A 100 20.88 15.74 -13.39
CA ASP A 100 21.96 16.72 -13.22
C ASP A 100 23.11 16.20 -12.35
N GLU A 101 22.85 15.28 -11.42
CA GLU A 101 23.91 14.64 -10.60
C GLU A 101 24.78 13.64 -11.38
N PHE A 102 24.33 13.13 -12.54
CA PHE A 102 25.10 12.19 -13.37
C PHE A 102 25.90 12.87 -14.50
N HIS A 103 25.80 14.19 -14.63
CA HIS A 103 26.53 14.99 -15.63
C HIS A 103 27.58 15.94 -15.03
N SER A 104 27.89 15.84 -13.74
CA SER A 104 29.04 16.51 -13.10
C SER A 104 30.18 15.55 -12.76
#